data_AF-A0A967WSJ2-F1
#
_entry.id   AF-A0A967WSJ2-F1
#
_cell.length_a   1.000
_cell.length_b   1.000
_cell.length_c   1.000
_cell.angle_alpha   90.00
_cell.angle_beta   90.00
_cell.angle_gamma   90.00
#
_symmetry.space_group_name_H-M   'P 1'
#
loop_
_entity.id
_entity.type
_entity.pdbx_description
1 polymer ?
#
loop_
_entity_poly.entity_id
_entity_poly.type
_entity_poly.pdbx_seq_one_letter_code
_entity_poly.pdbx_strand_id
1 'polypeptide(L)'
;MNDWEFRAQPAPWWNGVQLMVRARTYDGVFAYLKDITVERTEEAMEPPALTMTMKAAQVLMDDLWASGIRPTEKRQDNGALEATKNHLADMQTMTFRLLDDKLNS
;
A
#
# COMPACT_ATOMS: atom_id res chain seq x y z
N MET A 1 -0.55 22.42 -14.66
CA MET A 1 -0.05 21.04 -14.47
C MET A 1 -1.18 20.12 -14.88
N ASN A 2 -0.98 19.24 -15.87
CA ASN A 2 -2.03 18.32 -16.29
C ASN A 2 -2.36 17.36 -15.15
N ASP A 3 -3.65 17.12 -14.91
CA ASP A 3 -4.10 16.17 -13.89
C ASP A 3 -3.96 14.76 -14.47
N TRP A 4 -2.87 14.08 -14.11
CA TRP A 4 -2.58 12.72 -14.54
C TRP A 4 -3.42 11.73 -13.71
N GLU A 5 -4.17 10.89 -14.41
CA GLU A 5 -4.93 9.77 -13.85
C GLU A 5 -4.06 8.51 -13.91
N PHE A 6 -3.91 7.86 -12.75
CA PHE A 6 -3.19 6.60 -12.59
C PHE A 6 -4.18 5.54 -12.12
N ARG A 7 -4.33 4.46 -12.89
CA ARG A 7 -5.24 3.36 -12.59
C ARG A 7 -4.53 2.02 -12.62
N ALA A 8 -4.99 1.10 -11.78
CA ALA A 8 -4.49 -0.27 -11.73
C ALA A 8 -5.63 -1.30 -11.88
N GLN A 9 -5.34 -2.42 -12.54
CA GLN A 9 -6.27 -3.56 -12.63
C GLN A 9 -5.50 -4.88 -12.67
N PRO A 10 -6.10 -6.02 -12.27
CA PRO A 10 -5.46 -7.32 -12.42
C PRO A 10 -5.20 -7.62 -13.90
N ALA A 11 -4.03 -8.19 -14.18
CA ALA A 11 -3.68 -8.61 -15.53
C ALA A 11 -4.56 -9.81 -15.95
N PRO A 12 -5.13 -9.83 -17.17
CA PRO A 12 -6.10 -10.86 -17.55
C PRO A 12 -5.51 -12.26 -17.72
N TRP A 13 -4.23 -12.34 -18.10
CA TRP A 13 -3.61 -13.59 -18.60
C TRP A 13 -2.43 -14.09 -17.77
N TRP A 14 -2.03 -13.35 -16.73
CA TRP A 14 -0.91 -13.72 -15.86
C TRP A 14 -1.11 -13.14 -14.47
N ASN A 15 -0.36 -13.66 -13.49
CA ASN A 15 -0.43 -13.18 -12.10
C ASN A 15 0.30 -11.83 -11.94
N GLY A 16 -0.40 -10.74 -12.24
CA GLY A 16 0.15 -9.40 -12.20
C GLY A 16 -0.90 -8.30 -12.21
N VAL A 17 -0.43 -7.07 -12.31
CA VAL A 17 -1.27 -5.87 -12.41
C VAL A 17 -0.85 -5.05 -13.62
N GLN A 18 -1.83 -4.50 -14.32
CA GLN A 18 -1.65 -3.55 -15.40
C GLN A 18 -1.87 -2.13 -14.89
N LEU A 19 -0.99 -1.22 -15.33
CA LEU A 19 -1.10 0.20 -15.02
C LEU A 19 -1.53 0.97 -16.26
N MET A 20 -2.47 1.88 -16.07
CA MET A 20 -2.88 2.85 -17.07
C MET A 20 -2.57 4.25 -16.54
N VAL A 21 -1.87 5.03 -17.35
CA VAL A 21 -1.55 6.42 -17.03
C VAL A 21 -2.03 7.28 -18.19
N ARG A 22 -2.91 8.24 -17.90
CA ARG A 22 -3.41 9.18 -18.91
C ARG A 22 -3.66 10.55 -18.31
N ALA A 23 -3.70 11.58 -19.15
CA ALA A 23 -4.12 12.91 -18.77
C ALA A 23 -5.06 13.48 -19.82
N ARG A 24 -6.00 14.30 -19.37
CA ARG A 24 -6.83 15.09 -20.27
C ARG A 24 -6.07 16.35 -20.68
N THR A 25 -5.92 16.57 -21.96
CA THR A 25 -5.27 17.77 -22.51
C THR A 25 -6.28 18.90 -22.69
N TYR A 26 -5.79 20.14 -22.83
CA TYR A 26 -6.63 21.35 -22.91
C TYR A 26 -7.55 21.39 -24.14
N ASP A 27 -7.18 20.68 -25.21
CA ASP A 27 -7.95 20.49 -26.45
C ASP A 27 -9.02 19.38 -26.33
N GLY A 28 -9.17 18.77 -25.15
CA GLY A 28 -10.15 17.71 -24.90
C GLY A 28 -9.70 16.32 -25.36
N VAL A 29 -8.49 16.17 -25.90
CA VAL A 29 -7.89 14.88 -26.24
C VAL A 29 -7.34 14.20 -24.97
N PHE A 30 -7.04 12.91 -25.05
CA PHE A 30 -6.33 12.18 -24.01
C PHE A 30 -4.89 11.93 -24.43
N ALA A 31 -3.95 12.36 -23.59
CA ALA A 31 -2.57 11.87 -23.62
C ALA A 31 -2.49 10.61 -22.75
N TYR A 32 -1.73 9.61 -23.17
CA TYR A 32 -1.52 8.39 -22.40
C TYR A 32 -0.07 7.95 -22.45
N LEU A 33 0.39 7.27 -21.40
CA LEU A 33 1.71 6.66 -21.37
C LEU A 33 1.69 5.39 -22.22
N LYS A 34 2.62 5.32 -23.16
CA LYS A 34 2.82 4.17 -24.04
C LYS A 34 4.30 3.81 -23.98
N ASP A 35 4.57 2.58 -23.56
CA ASP A 35 5.89 1.99 -23.38
C ASP A 35 6.71 2.61 -22.22
N ILE A 36 7.60 1.80 -21.64
CA ILE A 36 8.58 2.22 -20.63
C ILE A 36 9.95 1.98 -21.23
N THR A 37 10.75 3.04 -21.34
CA THR A 37 12.14 2.97 -21.81
C THR A 37 13.09 2.91 -20.62
N VAL A 38 14.15 2.12 -20.76
CA VAL A 38 15.21 2.01 -19.75
C VAL A 38 16.45 2.67 -20.32
N GLU A 39 16.94 3.68 -19.62
CA GLU A 39 18.19 4.37 -19.95
C GLU A 39 19.25 4.02 -18.90
N ARG A 40 20.52 3.91 -19.34
CA ARG A 40 21.66 3.66 -18.46
C ARG A 40 22.40 4.97 -18.27
N THR A 41 22.69 5.32 -17.02
CA THR A 41 23.47 6.50 -16.67
C THR A 41 24.58 6.13 -15.70
N GLU A 42 25.71 6.83 -15.79
CA GLU A 42 26.79 6.79 -14.78
C GLU A 42 26.59 7.87 -13.70
N GLU A 43 25.55 8.68 -13.83
CA GLU A 43 25.21 9.72 -12.86
C GLU A 43 24.70 9.13 -11.54
N ALA A 44 24.99 9.83 -10.44
CA ALA A 44 24.60 9.41 -9.10
C ALA A 44 23.14 9.76 -8.73
N MET A 45 22.45 10.55 -9.55
CA MET A 45 21.08 10.99 -9.27
C MET A 45 20.24 11.01 -10.54
N GLU A 46 19.27 10.11 -10.62
CA GLU A 46 18.32 9.99 -11.72
C GLU A 46 17.07 10.87 -11.51
N PRO A 47 16.54 11.49 -12.57
CA PRO A 47 15.23 12.15 -12.50
C PRO A 47 14.11 11.12 -12.30
N PRO A 48 13.00 11.49 -11.62
CA PRO A 48 11.88 10.59 -11.44
C PRO A 48 11.23 10.23 -12.79
N ALA A 49 10.97 8.94 -13.03
CA ALA A 49 10.31 8.46 -14.23
C ALA A 49 8.87 8.98 -14.38
N LEU A 50 8.20 9.24 -13.26
CA LEU A 50 6.86 9.82 -13.20
C LEU A 50 6.64 10.55 -11.87
N THR A 51 5.84 11.60 -11.92
CA THR A 51 5.41 12.36 -10.74
C THR A 51 3.90 12.41 -10.71
N MET A 52 3.29 12.19 -9.54
CA MET A 52 1.85 12.21 -9.37
C MET A 52 1.44 13.01 -8.12
N THR A 53 0.20 13.47 -8.09
CA THR A 53 -0.37 14.12 -6.91
C THR A 53 -0.69 13.08 -5.83
N MET A 54 -0.74 13.50 -4.57
CA MET A 54 -1.16 12.62 -3.46
C MET A 54 -2.57 12.05 -3.67
N LYS A 55 -3.46 12.84 -4.28
CA LYS A 55 -4.81 12.38 -4.65
C LYS A 55 -4.77 11.24 -5.67
N ALA A 56 -3.97 11.40 -6.72
CA ALA A 56 -3.80 10.34 -7.73
C ALA A 56 -3.12 9.09 -7.14
N ALA A 57 -2.16 9.28 -6.22
CA ALA A 57 -1.53 8.18 -5.50
C ALA A 57 -2.53 7.39 -4.64
N GLN A 58 -3.46 8.07 -3.97
CA GLN A 58 -4.51 7.39 -3.20
C GLN A 58 -5.43 6.56 -4.10
N VAL A 59 -5.85 7.10 -5.25
CA VAL A 59 -6.66 6.35 -6.23
C VAL A 59 -5.92 5.10 -6.74
N LEU A 60 -4.63 5.25 -7.05
CA LEU A 60 -3.80 4.12 -7.44
C LEU A 60 -3.71 3.06 -6.34
N MET A 61 -3.54 3.48 -5.08
CA MET A 61 -3.53 2.57 -3.94
C MET A 61 -4.86 1.83 -3.77
N ASP A 62 -5.99 2.51 -3.96
CA ASP A 62 -7.32 1.91 -3.88
C ASP A 62 -7.54 0.88 -4.99
N ASP A 63 -7.10 1.15 -6.22
CA ASP A 63 -7.15 0.21 -7.35
C ASP A 63 -6.24 -1.01 -7.13
N LEU A 64 -5.01 -0.80 -6.63
CA LEU A 64 -4.11 -1.88 -6.24
C LEU A 64 -4.74 -2.74 -5.14
N TRP A 65 -5.40 -2.08 -4.19
CA TRP A 65 -6.13 -2.77 -3.13
C TRP A 65 -7.31 -3.58 -3.70
N ALA A 66 -8.08 -3.03 -4.62
CA ALA A 66 -9.15 -3.76 -5.29
C ALA A 66 -8.61 -4.95 -6.10
N SER A 67 -7.39 -4.84 -6.64
CA SER A 67 -6.69 -5.90 -7.37
C SER A 67 -6.08 -6.98 -6.46
N GLY A 68 -6.30 -6.92 -5.14
CA GLY A 68 -5.79 -7.90 -4.18
C GLY A 68 -4.35 -7.66 -3.72
N ILE A 69 -3.69 -6.59 -4.18
CA ILE A 69 -2.36 -6.20 -3.69
C ILE A 69 -2.50 -5.56 -2.31
N ARG A 70 -1.68 -6.01 -1.37
CA ARG A 70 -1.62 -5.49 0.00
C ARG A 70 -0.17 -5.17 0.33
N PRO A 71 0.11 -4.11 1.11
CA PRO A 71 1.42 -3.94 1.71
C PRO A 71 1.78 -5.18 2.53
N THR A 72 2.90 -5.84 2.19
CA THR A 72 3.41 -7.02 2.90
C THR A 72 3.96 -6.64 4.27
N GLU A 73 4.53 -5.44 4.36
CA GLU A 73 4.89 -4.79 5.60
C GLU A 73 4.06 -3.52 5.71
N LYS A 74 3.10 -3.52 6.63
CA LYS A 74 2.65 -2.24 7.16
C LYS A 74 3.84 -1.68 7.91
N ARG A 75 4.23 -0.44 7.64
CA ARG A 75 4.84 0.41 8.68
C ARG A 75 3.77 0.61 9.76
N GLN A 76 3.51 -0.44 10.52
CA GLN A 76 2.62 -0.41 11.65
C GLN A 76 3.49 -0.06 12.83
N ASP A 77 3.09 0.96 13.58
CA ASP A 77 3.58 1.17 14.93
C ASP A 77 3.58 -0.18 15.66
N ASN A 78 4.78 -0.72 15.88
CA ASN A 78 5.01 -1.93 16.67
C ASN A 78 4.40 -1.80 18.09
N GLY A 79 4.02 -0.60 18.52
CA GLY A 79 3.37 -0.33 19.81
C GLY A 79 1.95 -0.88 19.96
N ALA A 80 1.10 -0.90 18.92
CA ALA A 80 -0.30 -1.36 19.08
C ALA A 80 -0.40 -2.89 19.21
N LEU A 81 0.43 -3.61 18.47
CA LEU A 81 0.51 -5.08 18.56
C LEU A 81 1.14 -5.50 19.89
N GLU A 82 2.22 -4.83 20.32
CA GLU A 82 2.85 -5.08 21.63
C GLU A 82 1.93 -4.73 22.80
N ALA A 83 1.18 -3.62 22.72
CA ALA A 83 0.17 -3.28 23.74
C ALA A 83 -0.94 -4.34 23.84
N THR A 84 -1.36 -4.91 22.71
CA THR A 84 -2.37 -5.98 22.69
C THR A 84 -1.82 -7.28 23.30
N LYS A 85 -0.57 -7.65 22.99
CA LYS A 85 0.10 -8.82 23.59
C LYS A 85 0.26 -8.67 25.10
N ASN A 86 0.72 -7.51 25.56
CA ASN A 86 0.89 -7.23 26.99
C ASN A 86 -0.47 -7.29 27.72
N HIS A 87 -1.51 -6.72 27.11
CA HIS A 87 -2.85 -6.78 27.69
C HIS A 87 -3.39 -8.21 27.79
N LEU A 88 -3.17 -9.05 26.77
CA LEU A 88 -3.55 -10.46 26.80
C LEU A 88 -2.79 -11.25 27.88
N ALA A 89 -1.49 -10.97 28.06
CA ALA A 89 -0.68 -11.59 29.10
C ALA A 89 -1.17 -11.23 30.52
N ASP A 90 -1.58 -9.99 30.73
CA ASP A 90 -2.16 -9.54 31.99
C ASP A 90 -3.49 -10.24 32.29
N MET A 91 -4.37 -10.37 31.29
CA MET A 91 -5.65 -11.10 31.45
C MET A 91 -5.43 -12.57 31.82
N GLN A 92 -4.47 -13.23 31.18
CA GLN A 92 -4.11 -14.61 31.51
C GLN A 92 -3.60 -14.71 32.95
N THR A 93 -2.70 -13.82 33.35
CA THR A 93 -2.13 -13.78 34.70
C THR A 93 -3.20 -13.60 35.77
N MET A 94 -4.17 -12.70 35.56
CA MET A 94 -5.29 -12.52 36.49
C MET A 94 -6.17 -13.77 36.58
N THR A 95 -6.46 -14.41 35.44
CA THR A 95 -7.31 -15.60 35.40
C THR A 95 -6.68 -16.77 36.13
N PHE A 96 -5.37 -17.02 35.93
CA PHE A 96 -4.66 -18.08 36.62
C PHE A 96 -4.56 -17.84 38.13
N ARG A 97 -4.31 -16.60 38.56
CA ARG A 97 -4.33 -16.24 39.99
C ARG A 97 -5.69 -16.49 40.64
N LEU A 98 -6.78 -16.11 39.97
CA LEU A 98 -8.14 -16.33 40.46
C LEU A 98 -8.51 -17.82 40.53
N LEU A 99 -7.98 -18.65 39.62
CA LEU A 99 -8.15 -20.09 39.65
C LEU A 99 -7.36 -20.74 40.80
N ASP A 100 -6.12 -20.31 41.03
CA ASP A 100 -5.29 -20.79 42.14
C ASP A 100 -5.88 -20.42 43.50
N ASP A 101 -6.43 -19.21 43.65
CA ASP A 101 -7.09 -18.78 44.89
C ASP A 101 -8.36 -19.61 45.19
N LYS A 102 -9.09 -20.03 44.15
CA LYS A 102 -10.27 -20.91 44.29
C LYS A 102 -9.94 -22.38 44.54
N LEU A 103 -8.75 -22.83 44.16
CA LEU A 103 -8.28 -24.21 44.40
C LEU A 103 -7.65 -24.38 45.77
N ASN A 104 -7.19 -23.28 46.40
CA ASN A 104 -6.55 -23.28 47.72
C ASN A 104 -7.46 -22.73 48.86
N SER A 105 -8.74 -22.46 48.57
CA SER A 105 -9.80 -22.10 49.54
C SER A 105 -10.73 -23.28 49.80
#